data_AF-A0A0J1H2U2-F1
#
_entry.id   AF-A0A0J1H2U2-F1
#
_cell.length_a   1.000
_cell.length_b   1.000
_cell.length_c   1.000
_cell.angle_alpha   90.00
_cell.angle_beta   90.00
_cell.angle_gamma   90.00
#
_symmetry.space_group_name_H-M   'P 1'
#
loop_
_entity.id
_entity.type
_entity.pdbx_description
1 polymer ?
#
loop_
_entity_poly.entity_id
_entity_poly.type
_entity_poly.pdbx_seq_one_letter_code
_entity_poly.pdbx_strand_id
1 'polypeptide(L)'
;MKRQGGFTLIELVVVIVILGILAVTAAPRFLNLQGDARGSTLEGLKGAMNGATGIVFGKAAVKGLDQSPTADLIVDGKTMKLAFGYPDASKDGITNALKLDLYTAAVEGGAAEHKGEWQVQYDGTDAYYTLSAIKLASDIKSSTCYVKYTQATQTGEGDAKTTLEPVVKVEKSGC
;
A
#
# COMPACT_ATOMS: atom_id res chain seq x y z
N MET A 1 -19.98 -41.98 -45.51
CA MET A 1 -20.18 -40.54 -45.23
C MET A 1 -20.86 -40.42 -43.86
N LYS A 2 -20.18 -39.93 -42.83
CA LYS A 2 -20.80 -39.67 -41.52
C LYS A 2 -21.66 -38.41 -41.63
N ARG A 3 -22.95 -38.49 -41.29
CA ARG A 3 -23.81 -37.29 -41.21
C ARG A 3 -23.36 -36.48 -39.99
N GLN A 4 -22.86 -35.27 -40.24
CA GLN A 4 -22.57 -34.30 -39.20
C GLN A 4 -23.92 -33.74 -38.75
N GLY A 5 -24.35 -34.08 -37.54
CA GLY A 5 -25.54 -33.50 -36.94
C GLY A 5 -25.29 -32.00 -36.75
N GLY A 6 -26.04 -31.17 -37.48
CA GLY A 6 -26.01 -29.73 -37.28
C GLY A 6 -26.61 -29.35 -35.93
N PHE A 7 -26.08 -28.30 -35.31
CA PHE A 7 -26.69 -27.67 -34.12
C PHE A 7 -28.07 -27.12 -34.49
N THR A 8 -29.07 -27.33 -33.64
CA THR A 8 -30.40 -26.75 -33.84
C THR A 8 -30.40 -25.27 -33.45
N LEU A 9 -31.22 -24.46 -34.11
CA LEU A 9 -31.38 -23.04 -33.74
C LEU A 9 -31.85 -22.87 -32.29
N ILE A 10 -32.68 -23.80 -31.79
CA ILE A 10 -33.17 -23.73 -30.42
C ILE A 10 -32.08 -24.00 -29.39
N GLU A 11 -31.15 -24.93 -29.64
CA GLU A 11 -30.02 -25.17 -28.74
C GLU A 11 -29.14 -23.92 -28.61
N LEU A 12 -28.87 -23.22 -29.72
CA LEU A 12 -28.09 -21.98 -29.69
C LEU A 12 -28.81 -20.87 -28.91
N VAL A 13 -30.13 -20.72 -29.10
CA VAL A 13 -30.93 -19.72 -28.38
C VAL A 13 -30.99 -20.02 -26.87
N VAL A 14 -31.15 -21.28 -26.47
CA VAL A 14 -31.20 -21.64 -25.05
C VAL A 14 -29.87 -21.35 -24.36
N VAL A 15 -28.73 -21.63 -25.01
CA VAL A 15 -27.41 -21.36 -24.46
C VAL A 15 -27.19 -19.86 -24.20
N ILE A 16 -27.52 -18.99 -25.16
CA ILE A 16 -27.34 -17.55 -24.98
C ILE A 16 -28.26 -16.99 -23.88
N VAL A 17 -29.46 -17.53 -23.71
CA VAL A 17 -30.39 -17.13 -22.64
C VAL A 17 -29.81 -17.52 -21.27
N ILE A 18 -29.32 -18.76 -21.12
CA ILE A 18 -28.70 -19.22 -19.87
C ILE A 18 -27.47 -18.36 -19.54
N LEU A 19 -26.59 -18.11 -20.52
CA LEU A 19 -25.42 -17.25 -20.33
C LEU A 19 -25.82 -15.82 -19.96
N GLY A 20 -26.91 -15.29 -20.53
CA GLY A 20 -27.45 -13.98 -20.16
C GLY A 20 -27.87 -13.88 -18.70
N ILE A 21 -28.57 -14.89 -18.17
CA ILE A 21 -29.00 -14.93 -16.77
C ILE A 21 -27.80 -15.03 -15.81
N LEU A 22 -26.82 -15.88 -16.14
CA LEU A 22 -25.60 -16.03 -15.34
C LEU A 22 -24.77 -14.74 -15.35
N ALA A 23 -24.68 -14.06 -16.49
CA ALA A 23 -23.94 -12.80 -16.59
C ALA A 23 -24.55 -11.70 -15.72
N VAL A 24 -25.88 -11.51 -15.74
CA VAL A 24 -26.56 -10.46 -14.96
C VAL A 24 -26.43 -10.68 -13.46
N THR A 25 -26.42 -11.93 -13.00
CA THR A 25 -26.27 -12.25 -11.57
C THR A 25 -24.83 -12.22 -11.09
N ALA A 26 -23.85 -12.55 -11.94
CA ALA A 26 -22.43 -12.54 -11.60
C ALA A 26 -21.79 -11.14 -11.67
N ALA A 27 -22.22 -10.29 -12.61
CA ALA A 27 -21.58 -9.00 -12.87
C ALA A 27 -21.54 -8.07 -11.63
N PRO A 28 -22.62 -7.87 -10.84
CA PRO A 28 -22.56 -6.99 -9.67
C PRO A 28 -21.56 -7.46 -8.61
N ARG A 29 -21.46 -8.78 -8.39
CA ARG A 29 -20.51 -9.36 -7.44
C ARG A 29 -19.07 -9.22 -7.94
N PHE A 30 -18.84 -9.47 -9.22
CA PHE A 30 -17.51 -9.36 -9.83
C PHE A 30 -16.93 -7.94 -9.74
N LEU A 31 -17.78 -6.91 -9.87
CA LEU A 31 -17.36 -5.52 -9.72
C LEU A 31 -16.95 -5.19 -8.27
N ASN A 32 -17.70 -5.66 -7.26
CA ASN A 32 -17.38 -5.41 -5.84
C ASN A 32 -16.12 -6.15 -5.36
N LEU A 33 -15.82 -7.34 -5.91
CA LEU A 33 -14.65 -8.13 -5.52
C LEU A 33 -13.31 -7.40 -5.74
N GLN A 34 -13.23 -6.51 -6.73
CA GLN A 34 -12.00 -5.75 -6.99
C GLN A 34 -11.74 -4.68 -5.92
N GLY A 35 -12.78 -3.97 -5.48
CA GLY A 35 -12.66 -2.99 -4.39
C GLY A 35 -12.31 -3.67 -3.06
N ASP A 36 -12.99 -4.78 -2.74
CA ASP A 36 -12.72 -5.59 -1.55
C ASP A 36 -11.28 -6.14 -1.55
N ALA A 37 -10.79 -6.60 -2.70
CA ALA A 37 -9.42 -7.08 -2.86
C ALA A 37 -8.40 -5.96 -2.60
N ARG A 38 -8.61 -4.77 -3.17
CA ARG A 38 -7.75 -3.60 -2.95
C ARG A 38 -7.73 -3.20 -1.48
N GLY A 39 -8.90 -3.08 -0.86
CA GLY A 39 -9.01 -2.77 0.56
C GLY A 39 -8.30 -3.79 1.46
N SER A 40 -8.41 -5.08 1.14
CA SER A 40 -7.72 -6.15 1.86
C SER A 40 -6.20 -6.07 1.71
N THR A 41 -5.71 -5.71 0.52
CA THR A 41 -4.27 -5.48 0.29
C THR A 41 -3.74 -4.31 1.10
N LEU A 42 -4.51 -3.22 1.23
CA LEU A 42 -4.14 -2.09 2.08
C LEU A 42 -4.09 -2.47 3.57
N GLU A 43 -5.04 -3.28 4.05
CA GLU A 43 -5.00 -3.80 5.44
C GLU A 43 -3.79 -4.73 5.65
N GLY A 44 -3.44 -5.53 4.64
CA GLY A 44 -2.22 -6.34 4.65
C GLY A 44 -0.96 -5.47 4.77
N LEU A 45 -0.88 -4.37 4.00
CA LEU A 45 0.22 -3.43 4.11
C LEU A 45 0.28 -2.75 5.49
N LYS A 46 -0.87 -2.39 6.08
CA LYS A 46 -0.91 -1.86 7.45
C LYS A 46 -0.31 -2.84 8.47
N GLY A 47 -0.64 -4.13 8.35
CA GLY A 47 -0.03 -5.18 9.17
C GLY A 47 1.49 -5.24 8.99
N ALA A 48 1.97 -5.20 7.75
CA ALA A 48 3.40 -5.19 7.44
C ALA A 48 4.11 -3.94 7.99
N MET A 49 3.47 -2.76 7.92
CA MET A 49 3.97 -1.52 8.50
C MET A 49 4.14 -1.62 10.01
N ASN A 50 3.12 -2.09 10.72
CA ASN A 50 3.19 -2.25 12.17
C ASN A 50 4.29 -3.26 12.58
N GLY A 51 4.46 -4.33 11.80
CA GLY A 51 5.54 -5.30 12.02
C GLY A 51 6.92 -4.68 11.79
N ALA A 52 7.10 -3.97 10.68
CA ALA A 52 8.36 -3.32 10.34
C ALA A 52 8.75 -2.25 11.36
N THR A 53 7.80 -1.40 11.78
CA THR A 53 8.06 -0.34 12.78
C THR A 53 8.49 -0.93 14.12
N GLY A 54 7.86 -2.00 14.58
CA GLY A 54 8.25 -2.69 15.82
C GLY A 54 9.66 -3.31 15.75
N ILE A 55 10.02 -3.92 14.61
CA ILE A 55 11.37 -4.48 14.40
C ILE A 55 12.42 -3.37 14.40
N VAL A 56 12.15 -2.26 13.72
CA VAL A 56 13.05 -1.11 13.67
C VAL A 56 13.24 -0.49 15.04
N PHE A 57 12.14 -0.26 15.76
CA PHE A 57 12.18 0.27 17.11
C PHE A 57 13.01 -0.62 18.05
N GLY A 58 12.83 -1.93 18.00
CA GLY A 58 13.63 -2.87 18.79
C GLY A 58 15.13 -2.75 18.50
N LYS A 59 15.52 -2.57 17.23
CA LYS A 59 16.94 -2.35 16.87
C LYS A 59 17.44 -0.97 17.33
N ALA A 60 16.62 0.06 17.23
CA ALA A 60 16.96 1.41 17.66
C ALA A 60 17.14 1.51 19.18
N ALA A 61 16.25 0.88 19.96
CA ALA A 61 16.32 0.84 21.42
C ALA A 61 17.59 0.14 21.93
N VAL A 62 18.01 -0.95 21.29
CA VAL A 62 19.30 -1.61 21.61
C VAL A 62 20.50 -0.69 21.36
N LYS A 63 20.37 0.29 20.45
CA LYS A 63 21.39 1.29 20.17
C LYS A 63 21.21 2.58 20.98
N GLY A 64 20.20 2.66 21.85
CA GLY A 64 19.89 3.87 22.64
C GLY A 64 19.38 5.05 21.81
N LEU A 65 18.76 4.78 20.66
CA LEU A 65 18.24 5.79 19.72
C LEU A 65 16.73 6.01 19.85
N ASP A 66 16.08 5.37 20.82
CA ASP A 66 14.63 5.35 21.02
C ASP A 66 14.04 6.68 21.51
N GLN A 67 14.88 7.58 22.04
CA GLN A 67 14.46 8.92 22.48
C GLN A 67 14.99 10.04 21.58
N SER A 68 15.81 9.71 20.58
CA SER A 68 16.42 10.70 19.70
C SER A 68 15.38 11.28 18.73
N PRO A 69 15.19 12.62 18.66
CA PRO A 69 14.21 13.23 17.76
C PRO A 69 14.44 12.85 16.30
N THR A 70 15.71 12.75 15.91
CA THR A 70 16.16 12.18 14.64
C THR A 70 17.39 11.31 14.91
N ALA A 71 17.52 10.22 14.16
CA ALA A 71 18.71 9.39 14.19
C ALA A 71 18.84 8.58 12.90
N ASP A 72 20.07 8.14 12.60
CA ASP A 72 20.35 7.18 11.54
C ASP A 72 20.73 5.84 12.16
N LEU A 73 20.09 4.77 11.69
CA LEU A 73 20.40 3.40 12.05
C LEU A 73 20.89 2.65 10.80
N ILE A 74 22.01 1.94 10.89
CA ILE A 74 22.46 1.10 9.78
C ILE A 74 21.84 -0.29 9.93
N VAL A 75 21.01 -0.68 8.98
CA VAL A 75 20.39 -2.02 8.89
C VAL A 75 20.74 -2.62 7.54
N ASP A 76 21.35 -3.81 7.55
CA ASP A 76 21.76 -4.52 6.33
C ASP A 76 22.61 -3.66 5.37
N GLY A 77 23.47 -2.80 5.91
CA GLY A 77 24.33 -1.89 5.14
C GLY A 77 23.61 -0.69 4.51
N LYS A 78 22.31 -0.50 4.79
CA LYS A 78 21.54 0.67 4.37
C LYS A 78 21.24 1.59 5.56
N THR A 79 21.24 2.89 5.31
CA THR A 79 20.81 3.88 6.29
C THR A 79 19.28 3.84 6.43
N MET A 80 18.83 3.75 7.66
CA MET A 80 17.45 3.83 8.09
C MET A 80 17.26 5.09 8.91
N LYS A 81 16.45 6.03 8.42
CA LYS A 81 16.15 7.25 9.16
C LYS A 81 15.08 7.00 10.19
N LEU A 82 15.30 7.54 11.38
CA LEU A 82 14.46 7.36 12.54
C LEU A 82 13.91 8.68 13.06
N ALA A 83 12.70 8.62 13.62
CA ALA A 83 12.12 9.61 14.51
C ALA A 83 11.75 8.90 15.82
N PHE A 84 12.40 9.27 16.92
CA PHE A 84 12.16 8.68 18.25
C PHE A 84 12.21 7.14 18.25
N GLY A 85 13.24 6.57 17.61
CA GLY A 85 13.43 5.12 17.48
C GLY A 85 12.61 4.42 16.40
N TYR A 86 11.55 5.04 15.88
CA TYR A 86 10.71 4.47 14.82
C TYR A 86 11.18 4.94 13.44
N PRO A 87 10.89 4.22 12.34
CA PRO A 87 11.17 4.72 11.00
C PRO A 87 10.52 6.09 10.78
N ASP A 88 11.24 7.06 10.22
CA ASP A 88 10.63 8.32 9.83
C ASP A 88 9.72 8.14 8.59
N ALA A 89 8.86 9.13 8.31
CA ALA A 89 7.98 9.14 7.14
C ALA A 89 8.73 9.55 5.87
N SER A 90 9.82 8.85 5.55
CA SER A 90 10.63 9.11 4.36
C SER A 90 10.96 7.84 3.57
N LYS A 91 11.60 8.03 2.42
CA LYS A 91 12.13 6.93 1.59
C LYS A 91 13.16 6.09 2.36
N ASP A 92 13.99 6.74 3.17
CA ASP A 92 15.04 6.07 3.93
C ASP A 92 14.54 5.57 5.29
N GLY A 93 13.35 5.97 5.73
CA GLY A 93 12.69 5.44 6.94
C GLY A 93 11.73 4.31 6.62
N ILE A 94 10.43 4.59 6.73
CA ILE A 94 9.37 3.59 6.65
C ILE A 94 9.37 2.79 5.33
N THR A 95 9.67 3.43 4.19
CA THR A 95 9.70 2.74 2.89
C THR A 95 10.83 1.72 2.82
N ASN A 96 12.03 2.10 3.28
CA ASN A 96 13.17 1.20 3.33
C ASN A 96 12.92 0.06 4.34
N ALA A 97 12.23 0.35 5.45
CA ALA A 97 11.84 -0.67 6.43
C ALA A 97 10.87 -1.71 5.84
N LEU A 98 9.94 -1.29 4.98
CA LEU A 98 8.98 -2.18 4.32
C LEU A 98 9.56 -2.97 3.14
N LYS A 99 10.67 -2.51 2.55
CA LYS A 99 11.29 -3.11 1.36
C LYS A 99 10.28 -3.27 0.20
N LEU A 100 9.39 -2.30 0.00
CA LEU A 100 8.39 -2.34 -1.08
C LEU A 100 9.02 -2.14 -2.46
N ASP A 101 8.46 -2.83 -3.45
CA ASP A 101 8.71 -2.54 -4.86
C ASP A 101 7.85 -1.34 -5.29
N LEU A 102 8.50 -0.17 -5.36
CA LEU A 102 7.82 1.08 -5.65
C LEU A 102 7.71 1.34 -7.15
N TYR A 103 6.55 1.84 -7.55
CA TYR A 103 6.32 2.44 -8.84
C TYR A 103 7.11 3.75 -8.97
N THR A 104 8.00 3.82 -9.95
CA THR A 104 8.67 5.05 -10.38
C THR A 104 8.19 5.39 -11.79
N ALA A 105 7.58 6.57 -11.95
CA ALA A 105 7.22 7.04 -13.29
C ALA A 105 8.50 7.25 -14.12
N ALA A 106 8.47 6.86 -15.39
CA ALA A 106 9.53 7.18 -16.33
C ALA A 106 9.71 8.71 -16.38
N VAL A 107 10.92 9.18 -16.11
CA VAL A 107 11.30 10.56 -16.41
C VAL A 107 11.42 10.67 -17.93
N GLU A 108 10.93 11.76 -18.54
CA GLU A 108 11.12 11.98 -19.98
C GLU A 108 12.61 11.85 -20.36
N GLY A 109 12.92 10.95 -21.29
CA GLY A 109 14.28 10.66 -21.75
C GLY A 109 15.06 9.58 -20.98
N GLY A 110 14.49 8.99 -19.93
CA GLY A 110 15.08 7.87 -19.19
C GLY A 110 14.44 6.52 -19.51
N ALA A 111 15.22 5.43 -19.39
CA ALA A 111 14.64 4.08 -19.35
C ALA A 111 13.74 3.99 -18.11
N ALA A 112 12.48 3.59 -18.31
CA ALA A 112 11.55 3.34 -17.23
C ALA A 112 12.00 2.12 -16.43
N GLU A 113 12.79 2.32 -15.38
CA GLU A 113 13.18 1.25 -14.47
C GLU A 113 12.32 1.34 -13.21
N HIS A 114 11.34 0.42 -13.17
CA HIS A 114 10.43 0.03 -12.08
C HIS A 114 8.95 0.48 -12.16
N LYS A 115 8.11 -0.39 -12.76
CA LYS A 115 6.65 -0.39 -12.65
C LYS A 115 6.18 -1.13 -11.37
N GLY A 116 6.74 -0.80 -10.21
CA GLY A 116 6.39 -1.47 -8.95
C GLY A 116 4.88 -1.41 -8.63
N GLU A 117 4.43 -2.29 -7.75
CA GLU A 117 3.01 -2.39 -7.38
C GLU A 117 2.53 -1.23 -6.51
N TRP A 118 3.45 -0.58 -5.78
CA TRP A 118 3.11 0.43 -4.78
C TRP A 118 3.55 1.82 -5.18
N GLN A 119 2.65 2.79 -5.06
CA GLN A 119 2.97 4.21 -5.15
C GLN A 119 3.10 4.79 -3.75
N VAL A 120 3.98 5.79 -3.60
CA VAL A 120 4.19 6.49 -2.34
C VAL A 120 4.21 8.00 -2.56
N GLN A 121 3.63 8.74 -1.61
CA GLN A 121 3.71 10.19 -1.50
C GLN A 121 4.06 10.54 -0.06
N TYR A 122 5.08 11.36 0.12
CA TYR A 122 5.48 11.88 1.44
C TYR A 122 4.96 13.31 1.61
N ASP A 123 4.51 13.64 2.81
CA ASP A 123 3.98 14.95 3.18
C ASP A 123 4.31 15.23 4.65
N GLY A 124 5.45 15.90 4.88
CA GLY A 124 5.95 16.19 6.22
C GLY A 124 6.17 14.92 7.04
N THR A 125 5.37 14.74 8.10
CA THR A 125 5.43 13.59 9.01
C THR A 125 4.60 12.40 8.55
N ASP A 126 3.98 12.48 7.38
CA ASP A 126 3.08 11.46 6.84
C ASP A 126 3.63 10.84 5.55
N ALA A 127 3.43 9.53 5.38
CA ALA A 127 3.66 8.80 4.15
C ALA A 127 2.38 8.07 3.71
N TYR A 128 1.99 8.23 2.45
CA TYR A 128 0.77 7.68 1.88
C TYR A 128 1.14 6.64 0.82
N TYR A 129 0.56 5.45 0.92
CA TYR A 129 0.82 4.34 0.00
C TYR A 129 -0.46 3.88 -0.66
N THR A 130 -0.43 3.66 -1.97
CA THR A 130 -1.56 3.09 -2.72
C THR A 130 -1.06 2.12 -3.78
N LEU A 131 -1.97 1.32 -4.33
CA LEU A 131 -1.67 0.42 -5.43
C LEU A 131 -1.56 1.21 -6.74
N SER A 132 -0.53 0.93 -7.53
CA SER A 132 -0.26 1.64 -8.79
C SER A 132 -1.38 1.52 -9.83
N ALA A 133 -2.24 0.50 -9.70
CA ALA A 133 -3.40 0.26 -10.55
C ALA A 133 -4.62 1.17 -10.26
N ILE A 134 -4.61 1.96 -9.17
CA ILE A 134 -5.78 2.73 -8.74
C ILE A 134 -5.78 4.13 -9.36
N LYS A 135 -4.71 4.89 -9.17
CA LYS A 135 -4.54 6.21 -9.78
C LYS A 135 -3.06 6.57 -9.76
N LEU A 136 -2.47 6.74 -10.94
CA LEU A 136 -1.16 7.37 -11.11
C LEU A 136 -1.28 8.83 -10.69
N ALA A 137 -1.06 9.10 -9.41
CA ALA A 137 -1.40 10.39 -8.83
C ALA A 137 -0.16 11.08 -8.27
N SER A 138 0.07 12.31 -8.73
CA SER A 138 0.80 13.32 -7.98
C SER A 138 0.15 13.63 -6.62
N ASP A 139 -1.11 13.21 -6.41
CA ASP A 139 -1.84 13.31 -5.15
C ASP A 139 -2.63 12.02 -4.81
N ILE A 140 -1.99 11.09 -4.11
CA ILE A 140 -2.54 9.82 -3.62
C ILE A 140 -3.76 10.05 -2.72
N LYS A 141 -3.78 11.15 -1.94
CA LYS A 141 -4.88 11.45 -1.01
C LYS A 141 -6.22 11.58 -1.74
N SER A 142 -6.21 12.12 -2.96
CA SER A 142 -7.40 12.25 -3.81
C SER A 142 -8.03 10.92 -4.25
N SER A 143 -7.32 9.79 -4.11
CA SER A 143 -7.85 8.47 -4.45
C SER A 143 -8.77 7.91 -3.37
N THR A 144 -8.68 8.41 -2.13
CA THR A 144 -9.35 7.85 -0.94
C THR A 144 -9.21 6.33 -0.82
N CYS A 145 -8.12 5.77 -1.35
CA CYS A 145 -7.77 4.36 -1.29
C CYS A 145 -6.27 4.24 -1.02
N TYR A 146 -5.86 4.34 0.25
CA TYR A 146 -4.46 4.35 0.64
C TYR A 146 -4.23 3.87 2.08
N VAL A 147 -2.99 3.52 2.38
CA VAL A 147 -2.48 3.40 3.76
C VAL A 147 -1.69 4.66 4.10
N LYS A 148 -2.02 5.30 5.21
CA LYS A 148 -1.30 6.43 5.77
C LYS A 148 -0.48 5.98 6.96
N TYR A 149 0.81 6.25 6.91
CA TYR A 149 1.74 6.18 8.03
C TYR A 149 2.01 7.58 8.55
N THR A 150 1.77 7.82 9.84
CA THR A 150 2.21 9.04 10.54
C THR A 150 3.37 8.64 11.44
N GLN A 151 4.54 9.25 11.24
CA GLN A 151 5.73 8.92 12.04
C GLN A 151 5.56 9.29 13.51
N ALA A 152 6.44 8.76 14.35
CA ALA A 152 6.49 9.11 15.76
C ALA A 152 6.80 10.59 15.97
N THR A 153 6.21 11.16 17.02
CA THR A 153 6.43 12.55 17.43
C THR A 153 6.62 12.61 18.94
N GLN A 154 7.01 13.76 19.46
CA GLN A 154 7.09 13.99 20.90
C GLN A 154 6.27 15.23 21.25
N THR A 155 5.53 15.14 22.34
CA THR A 155 4.79 16.27 22.92
C THR A 155 5.32 16.56 24.33
N GLY A 156 5.06 17.78 24.81
CA GLY A 156 5.59 18.28 26.08
C GLY A 156 6.93 18.99 25.96
N GLU A 157 7.39 19.56 27.06
CA GLU A 157 8.59 20.39 27.16
C GLU A 157 9.40 20.01 28.40
N GLY A 158 10.72 20.19 28.36
CA GLY A 158 11.62 19.80 29.46
C GLY A 158 11.60 18.30 29.74
N ASP A 159 11.52 17.92 31.02
CA ASP A 159 11.54 16.52 31.48
C ASP A 159 10.19 15.79 31.32
N ALA A 160 9.12 16.50 30.95
CA ALA A 160 7.76 15.95 30.77
C ALA A 160 7.48 15.48 29.34
N LYS A 161 8.51 15.07 28.60
CA LYS A 161 8.41 14.65 27.21
C LYS A 161 7.73 13.28 27.09
N THR A 162 6.73 13.19 26.23
CA THR A 162 6.05 11.93 25.90
C THR A 162 6.18 11.66 24.40
N THR A 163 6.78 10.53 24.05
CA THR A 163 6.86 10.06 22.67
C THR A 163 5.52 9.44 22.28
N LEU A 164 4.91 9.97 21.22
CA LEU A 164 3.75 9.40 20.56
C LEU A 164 4.23 8.41 19.49
N GLU A 165 3.82 7.16 19.62
CA GLU A 165 4.12 6.09 18.67
C GLU A 165 3.56 6.40 17.27
N PRO A 166 4.16 5.82 16.21
CA PRO A 166 3.66 6.02 14.86
C PRO A 166 2.28 5.37 14.70
N VAL A 167 1.45 5.98 13.84
CA VAL A 167 0.07 5.54 13.62
C VAL A 167 -0.11 5.14 12.15
N VAL A 168 -0.65 3.95 11.93
CA VAL A 168 -1.01 3.44 10.60
C VAL A 168 -2.53 3.40 10.44
N LYS A 169 -3.06 4.08 9.43
CA LYS A 169 -4.49 4.12 9.09
C LYS A 169 -4.72 3.69 7.64
N VAL A 170 -5.82 2.99 7.39
CA VAL A 170 -6.26 2.64 6.04
C VAL A 170 -7.48 3.49 5.71
N GLU A 171 -7.43 4.17 4.56
CA GLU A 171 -8.58 4.82 3.93
C GLU A 171 -8.97 3.99 2.71
N LYS A 172 -10.24 3.58 2.62
CA LYS A 172 -10.71 2.63 1.61
C LYS A 172 -11.99 3.05 0.90
N SER A 173 -12.50 4.26 1.17
CA SER A 173 -13.75 4.75 0.59
C SER A 173 -13.71 4.95 -0.92
N GLY A 174 -12.52 5.09 -1.52
CA GLY A 174 -12.31 5.13 -2.98
C GLY A 174 -11.66 3.88 -3.56
N CYS A 175 -11.56 2.80 -2.78
CA CYS A 175 -11.26 1.47 -3.31
C CYS A 175 -12.55 0.91 -3.94
#